data_AF-A0A6H2F211-F1
#
_entry.id   AF-A0A6H2F211-F1
#
_cell.length_a   1.000
_cell.length_b   1.000
_cell.length_c   1.000
_cell.angle_alpha   90.00
_cell.angle_beta   90.00
_cell.angle_gamma   90.00
#
_symmetry.space_group_name_H-M   'P 1'
#
loop_
_entity.id
_entity.type
_entity.pdbx_description
1 polymer ?
#
loop_
_entity_poly.entity_id
_entity_poly.type
_entity_poly.pdbx_seq_one_letter_code
_entity_poly.pdbx_strand_id
1 'polypeptide(L)'
;MKKIFFYYIEKNIKRMHILNQLRIYRSINLMNYIFKKIYILLPILLHYNHPLIPGYISDNIPYGIDNFYPNKKYLSLLTKNFNIFIKKKYFKYNNPITGIYSMGSISSIGQNKNSDFDIWVFHQI
;
A
#
# COMPACT_ATOMS: atom_id res chain seq x y z
N MET A 1 -21.53 28.45 -13.31
CA MET A 1 -20.15 28.00 -13.59
C MET A 1 -19.53 27.15 -12.46
N LYS A 2 -19.41 27.61 -11.21
CA LYS A 2 -18.77 26.83 -10.11
C LYS A 2 -19.38 25.44 -9.85
N LYS A 3 -20.72 25.27 -9.87
CA LYS A 3 -21.38 23.96 -9.66
C LYS A 3 -21.02 22.91 -10.71
N ILE A 4 -20.90 23.32 -11.97
CA ILE A 4 -20.54 22.42 -13.08
C ILE A 4 -19.08 21.96 -12.92
N PHE A 5 -18.18 22.87 -12.52
CA PHE A 5 -16.79 22.54 -12.25
C PHE A 5 -16.62 21.51 -11.12
N PHE A 6 -17.28 21.71 -9.97
CA PHE A 6 -17.25 20.74 -8.86
C PHE A 6 -17.83 19.38 -9.26
N TYR A 7 -18.91 19.35 -10.03
CA TYR A 7 -19.48 18.12 -10.56
C TYR A 7 -18.45 17.31 -11.38
N TYR A 8 -17.69 17.98 -12.27
CA TYR A 8 -16.67 17.30 -13.06
C TYR A 8 -15.51 16.79 -12.21
N ILE A 9 -15.07 17.54 -11.19
CA ILE A 9 -14.03 17.09 -10.25
C ILE A 9 -14.47 15.80 -9.55
N GLU A 10 -15.65 15.80 -8.91
CA GLU A 10 -16.15 14.62 -8.21
C GLU A 10 -16.32 13.41 -9.13
N LYS A 11 -16.83 13.64 -10.35
CA LYS A 11 -16.98 12.60 -11.37
C LYS A 11 -15.62 12.02 -11.76
N ASN A 12 -14.61 12.86 -11.97
CA ASN A 12 -13.27 12.42 -12.35
C ASN A 12 -12.56 11.68 -11.22
N ILE A 13 -12.69 12.15 -9.96
CA ILE A 13 -12.19 11.45 -8.77
C ILE A 13 -12.81 10.05 -8.67
N LYS A 14 -14.14 9.93 -8.81
CA LYS A 14 -14.82 8.63 -8.81
C LYS A 14 -14.32 7.70 -9.92
N ARG A 15 -14.18 8.20 -11.14
CA ARG A 15 -13.64 7.42 -12.28
C ARG A 15 -12.20 6.96 -12.01
N MET A 16 -11.35 7.84 -11.48
CA MET A 16 -9.99 7.53 -11.10
C MET A 16 -9.94 6.40 -10.05
N HIS A 17 -10.77 6.48 -9.01
CA HIS A 17 -10.84 5.41 -7.99
C HIS A 17 -11.26 4.06 -8.58
N ILE A 18 -12.28 4.04 -9.44
CA ILE A 18 -12.74 2.80 -10.10
C ILE A 18 -11.63 2.21 -10.97
N LEU A 19 -10.96 3.04 -11.77
CA LEU A 19 -9.84 2.59 -12.62
C LEU A 19 -8.69 2.05 -11.77
N ASN A 20 -8.36 2.71 -10.66
CA ASN A 20 -7.31 2.26 -9.76
C ASN A 20 -7.65 0.89 -9.12
N GLN A 21 -8.88 0.70 -8.67
CA GLN A 21 -9.33 -0.59 -8.14
C GLN A 21 -9.23 -1.71 -9.18
N LEU A 22 -9.63 -1.45 -10.43
CA LEU A 22 -9.51 -2.41 -11.53
C LEU A 22 -8.04 -2.74 -11.85
N ARG A 23 -7.16 -1.73 -11.83
CA ARG A 23 -5.71 -1.91 -12.01
C ARG A 23 -5.11 -2.81 -10.93
N ILE A 24 -5.46 -2.56 -9.67
CA ILE A 24 -5.02 -3.38 -8.53
C ILE A 24 -5.55 -4.82 -8.66
N TYR A 25 -6.84 -4.98 -8.95
CA TYR A 25 -7.46 -6.30 -9.11
C TYR A 25 -6.79 -7.14 -10.20
N ARG A 26 -6.58 -6.55 -11.39
CA ARG A 26 -5.90 -7.24 -12.50
C ARG A 26 -4.45 -7.59 -12.16
N SER A 27 -3.73 -6.64 -11.58
CA SER A 27 -2.34 -6.83 -11.17
C SER A 27 -2.21 -7.98 -10.19
N ILE A 28 -3.02 -7.97 -9.12
CA ILE A 28 -3.06 -9.05 -8.14
C ILE A 28 -3.34 -10.37 -8.85
N ASN A 29 -4.33 -10.48 -9.74
CA ASN A 29 -4.67 -11.77 -10.36
C ASN A 29 -3.54 -12.36 -11.23
N LEU A 30 -2.74 -11.52 -11.88
CA LEU A 30 -1.60 -11.94 -12.71
C LEU A 30 -0.35 -12.30 -11.88
N MET A 31 -0.20 -11.72 -10.69
CA MET A 31 0.92 -12.00 -9.79
C MET A 31 0.95 -13.46 -9.33
N ASN A 32 2.17 -13.99 -9.18
CA ASN A 32 2.39 -15.24 -8.48
C ASN A 32 2.06 -15.10 -6.97
N TYR A 33 2.02 -16.23 -6.26
CA TYR A 33 1.62 -16.24 -4.85
C TYR A 33 2.55 -15.42 -3.94
N ILE A 34 3.85 -15.43 -4.20
CA ILE A 34 4.85 -14.72 -3.40
C ILE A 34 4.67 -13.20 -3.58
N PHE A 35 4.54 -12.73 -4.81
CA PHE A 35 4.33 -11.31 -5.13
C PHE A 35 3.02 -10.80 -4.56
N LYS A 36 1.93 -11.58 -4.62
CA LYS A 36 0.66 -11.25 -3.95
C LYS A 36 0.86 -11.01 -2.45
N LYS A 37 1.63 -11.86 -1.78
CA LYS A 37 1.95 -11.71 -0.36
C LYS A 37 2.75 -10.43 -0.10
N ILE A 38 3.81 -10.19 -0.87
CA ILE A 38 4.66 -9.00 -0.73
C ILE A 38 3.83 -7.73 -0.96
N TYR A 39 3.04 -7.66 -2.03
CA TYR A 39 2.16 -6.53 -2.34
C TYR A 39 1.23 -6.17 -1.18
N ILE A 40 0.68 -7.18 -0.49
CA ILE A 40 -0.22 -6.97 0.64
C ILE A 40 0.53 -6.60 1.93
N LEU A 41 1.67 -7.25 2.19
CA LEU A 41 2.39 -7.09 3.45
C LEU A 41 3.22 -5.82 3.51
N LEU A 42 3.80 -5.40 2.38
CA LEU A 42 4.77 -4.30 2.35
C LEU A 42 4.24 -2.99 2.96
N PRO A 43 3.01 -2.51 2.63
CA PRO A 43 2.48 -1.30 3.28
C PRO A 43 2.38 -1.46 4.79
N ILE A 44 2.12 -2.67 5.30
CA ILE A 44 2.03 -2.91 6.74
C ILE A 44 3.41 -2.88 7.39
N LEU A 45 4.42 -3.47 6.74
CA LEU A 45 5.80 -3.46 7.24
C LEU A 45 6.33 -2.01 7.33
N LEU A 46 6.08 -1.20 6.31
CA LEU A 46 6.45 0.22 6.30
C LEU A 46 5.66 1.08 7.31
N HIS A 47 4.47 0.63 7.71
CA HIS A 47 3.64 1.37 8.65
C HIS A 47 4.05 1.18 10.12
N TYR A 48 4.55 0.01 10.51
CA TYR A 48 4.68 -0.34 11.93
C TYR A 48 6.10 -0.41 12.51
N ASN A 49 7.16 -0.42 11.70
CA ASN A 49 8.59 -0.52 12.11
C ASN A 49 8.82 -0.88 13.59
N HIS A 50 8.93 -2.17 13.90
CA HIS A 50 9.04 -2.67 15.28
C HIS A 50 10.00 -3.87 15.31
N PRO A 51 10.78 -4.11 16.38
CA PRO A 51 11.77 -5.20 16.43
C PRO A 51 11.26 -6.61 16.11
N LEU A 52 9.97 -6.86 16.36
CA LEU A 52 9.31 -8.13 16.03
C LEU A 52 8.90 -8.26 14.55
N ILE A 53 8.94 -7.17 13.78
CA ILE A 53 8.52 -7.11 12.38
C ILE A 53 9.74 -7.30 11.46
N PRO A 54 9.65 -8.17 10.44
CA PRO A 54 10.71 -8.32 9.46
C PRO A 54 11.07 -6.99 8.78
N GLY A 55 12.36 -6.74 8.64
CA GLY A 55 12.88 -5.50 8.05
C GLY A 55 13.00 -4.32 9.02
N TYR A 56 12.81 -4.54 10.33
CA TYR A 56 13.20 -3.56 11.33
C TYR A 56 14.71 -3.27 11.28
N ILE A 57 15.07 -1.99 11.34
CA ILE A 57 16.47 -1.54 11.31
C ILE A 57 16.80 -0.84 12.63
N SER A 58 16.04 0.21 12.98
CA SER A 58 16.18 0.98 14.22
C SER A 58 14.94 1.84 14.44
N ASP A 59 14.87 2.56 15.56
CA ASP A 59 13.77 3.50 15.85
C ASP A 59 13.91 4.87 15.15
N ASN A 60 15.12 5.19 14.64
CA ASN A 60 15.46 6.48 14.03
C ASN A 60 15.30 6.48 12.50
N ILE A 61 14.28 5.80 11.98
CA ILE A 61 13.94 5.82 10.55
C ILE A 61 12.50 6.29 10.35
N PRO A 62 12.16 6.89 9.20
CA PRO A 62 10.78 7.25 8.91
C PRO A 62 9.93 5.98 8.71
N TYR A 63 8.86 5.86 9.48
CA TYR A 63 7.86 4.79 9.37
C TYR A 63 6.48 5.33 9.72
N GLY A 64 5.45 4.66 9.21
CA GLY A 64 4.07 5.12 9.33
C GLY A 64 3.62 5.81 8.05
N ILE A 65 2.57 5.26 7.45
CA ILE A 65 1.95 5.76 6.22
C ILE A 65 0.77 6.64 6.58
N ASP A 66 0.74 7.85 6.04
CA ASP A 66 -0.35 8.79 6.25
C ASP A 66 -1.68 8.24 5.71
N ASN A 67 -2.75 8.44 6.48
CA ASN A 67 -4.10 7.98 6.18
C ASN A 67 -4.24 6.48 5.82
N PHE A 68 -3.28 5.64 6.22
CA PHE A 68 -3.33 4.20 5.99
C PHE A 68 -3.98 3.46 7.15
N TYR A 69 -5.00 2.65 6.83
CA TYR A 69 -5.71 1.81 7.80
C TYR A 69 -5.63 0.34 7.37
N PRO A 70 -4.82 -0.50 8.03
CA PRO A 70 -4.76 -1.91 7.69
C PRO A 70 -6.10 -2.58 7.99
N ASN A 71 -6.62 -3.31 6.99
CA ASN A 71 -7.83 -4.10 7.17
C ASN A 71 -7.53 -5.40 7.94
N LYS A 72 -8.59 -6.10 8.39
CA LYS A 72 -8.44 -7.36 9.15
C LYS A 72 -7.69 -8.46 8.38
N LYS A 73 -7.83 -8.48 7.04
CA LYS A 73 -7.17 -9.47 6.15
C LYS A 73 -5.66 -9.24 6.08
N TYR A 74 -5.24 -7.99 6.11
CA TYR A 74 -3.84 -7.57 6.10
C TYR A 74 -3.16 -7.94 7.43
N LEU A 75 -3.82 -7.63 8.54
CA LEU A 75 -3.33 -8.01 9.87
C LEU A 75 -3.28 -9.53 10.07
N SER A 76 -4.25 -10.29 9.53
CA SER A 76 -4.23 -11.75 9.64
C SER A 76 -3.12 -12.41 8.80
N LEU A 77 -2.63 -11.74 7.75
CA LEU A 77 -1.46 -12.22 7.00
C LEU A 77 -0.17 -12.01 7.79
N LEU A 78 -0.04 -10.92 8.55
CA LEU A 78 1.09 -10.74 9.47
C LEU A 78 1.12 -11.81 10.55
N THR A 79 -0.02 -12.09 11.19
CA THR A 79 -0.07 -13.13 12.24
C THR A 79 0.24 -14.50 11.65
N LYS A 80 -0.33 -14.85 10.49
CA LYS A 80 -0.09 -16.15 9.85
C LYS A 80 1.34 -16.34 9.36
N ASN A 81 1.98 -15.29 8.85
CA ASN A 81 3.31 -15.42 8.23
C ASN A 81 4.45 -15.21 9.25
N PHE A 82 4.24 -14.41 10.30
CA PHE A 82 5.30 -13.99 11.21
C PHE A 82 4.95 -14.15 12.70
N ASN A 83 3.75 -14.61 13.03
CA ASN A 83 3.25 -14.73 14.41
C ASN A 83 3.21 -13.40 15.18
N ILE A 84 3.00 -12.28 14.47
CA ILE A 84 2.99 -10.93 15.04
C ILE A 84 1.56 -10.43 15.20
N PHE A 85 1.23 -10.02 16.42
CA PHE A 85 -0.08 -9.43 16.75
C PHE A 85 0.04 -7.91 16.89
N ILE A 86 -0.56 -7.19 15.96
CA ILE A 86 -0.54 -5.73 15.94
C ILE A 86 -1.94 -5.18 16.23
N LYS A 87 -2.03 -4.23 17.16
CA LYS A 87 -3.28 -3.51 17.42
C LYS A 87 -3.57 -2.57 16.26
N LYS A 88 -4.83 -2.57 15.80
CA LYS A 88 -5.31 -1.81 14.63
C LYS A 88 -5.18 -0.27 14.74
N LYS A 89 -4.84 0.26 15.92
CA LYS A 89 -4.83 1.70 16.25
C LYS A 89 -3.46 2.20 16.73
N TYR A 90 -2.33 1.73 16.18
CA TYR A 90 -1.12 2.53 16.34
C TYR A 90 -1.21 3.72 15.41
N PHE A 91 -1.55 4.87 15.97
CA PHE A 91 -1.43 6.16 15.30
C PHE A 91 -0.24 6.87 15.91
N LYS A 92 0.77 7.15 15.10
CA LYS A 92 1.73 8.20 15.42
C LYS A 92 1.16 9.48 14.83
N TYR A 93 1.10 10.55 15.61
CA TYR A 93 0.84 11.88 15.04
C TYR A 93 2.00 12.18 14.08
N ASN A 94 1.67 12.62 12.86
CA ASN A 94 2.61 12.88 11.76
C ASN A 94 3.33 11.62 11.24
N ASN A 95 2.58 10.77 10.55
CA ASN A 95 3.16 9.67 9.77
C ASN A 95 3.96 10.26 8.57
N PRO A 96 5.28 10.03 8.49
CA PRO A 96 6.14 10.69 7.50
C PRO A 96 5.95 10.13 6.08
N ILE A 97 5.51 8.88 5.91
CA ILE A 97 5.35 8.29 4.57
C ILE A 97 4.04 8.81 3.96
N THR A 98 4.14 9.65 2.94
CA THR A 98 3.00 10.31 2.28
C THR A 98 2.44 9.51 1.11
N GLY A 99 3.20 8.56 0.58
CA GLY A 99 2.74 7.74 -0.54
C GLY A 99 3.64 6.55 -0.82
N ILE A 100 3.01 5.46 -1.28
CA ILE A 100 3.68 4.28 -1.81
C ILE A 100 3.11 4.04 -3.21
N TYR A 101 3.98 3.95 -4.19
CA TYR A 101 3.61 3.78 -5.59
C TYR A 101 4.31 2.56 -6.16
N SER A 102 3.59 1.80 -6.98
CA SER A 102 4.20 0.77 -7.83
C SER A 102 4.48 1.35 -9.20
N MET A 103 5.63 1.00 -9.78
CA MET A 103 6.08 1.53 -11.06
C MET A 103 6.36 0.39 -12.06
N GLY A 104 6.53 0.75 -13.33
CA GLY A 104 6.90 -0.20 -14.37
C GLY A 104 5.74 -1.08 -14.81
N SER A 105 6.01 -2.38 -14.97
CA SER A 105 5.07 -3.30 -15.60
C SER A 105 3.86 -3.65 -14.72
N ILE A 106 3.94 -3.43 -13.41
CA ILE A 106 2.85 -3.71 -12.46
C ILE A 106 1.63 -2.85 -12.81
N SER A 107 0.46 -3.48 -12.87
CA SER A 107 -0.82 -2.87 -13.25
C SER A 107 -0.92 -2.33 -14.68
N SER A 108 0.09 -2.59 -15.52
CA SER A 108 0.08 -2.28 -16.94
C SER A 108 -0.50 -3.45 -17.75
N ILE A 109 -0.75 -3.22 -19.05
CA ILE A 109 -1.19 -4.28 -19.96
C ILE A 109 -0.09 -5.31 -20.25
N GLY A 110 1.18 -4.94 -20.05
CA GLY A 110 2.34 -5.81 -20.24
C GLY A 110 2.74 -6.62 -19.01
N GLN A 111 1.98 -6.55 -17.90
CA GLN A 111 2.29 -7.31 -16.70
C GLN A 111 2.20 -8.82 -16.97
N ASN A 112 3.19 -9.57 -16.50
CA ASN A 112 3.18 -11.03 -16.54
C ASN A 112 3.72 -11.61 -15.23
N LYS A 113 3.84 -12.94 -15.15
CA LYS A 113 4.29 -13.65 -13.94
C LYS A 113 5.78 -13.44 -13.60
N ASN A 114 6.56 -12.97 -14.58
CA ASN A 114 7.99 -12.71 -14.50
C ASN A 114 8.27 -11.20 -14.36
N SER A 115 7.23 -10.37 -14.24
CA SER A 115 7.36 -8.95 -13.95
C SER A 115 8.00 -8.73 -12.58
N ASP A 116 8.97 -7.83 -12.53
CA ASP A 116 9.59 -7.37 -11.27
C ASP A 116 8.64 -6.49 -10.44
N PHE A 117 9.05 -6.20 -9.21
CA PHE A 117 8.28 -5.43 -8.23
C PHE A 117 8.95 -4.10 -7.85
N ASP A 118 8.79 -3.08 -8.71
CA ASP A 118 9.35 -1.74 -8.49
C ASP A 118 8.41 -0.87 -7.64
N ILE A 119 8.97 -0.26 -6.58
CA ILE A 119 8.19 0.50 -5.60
C ILE A 119 8.93 1.78 -5.23
N TRP A 120 8.18 2.88 -5.23
CA TRP A 120 8.64 4.15 -4.73
C TRP A 120 7.94 4.48 -3.42
N VAL A 121 8.73 4.89 -2.43
CA VAL A 121 8.24 5.35 -1.13
C VAL A 121 8.57 6.81 -0.99
N PHE A 122 7.55 7.64 -0.82
CA PHE A 122 7.69 9.07 -0.58
C PHE A 122 7.50 9.30 0.91
N HIS A 123 8.46 9.99 1.53
CA HIS A 123 8.35 10.41 2.91
C HIS A 123 8.78 11.87 3.08
N GLN A 124 8.20 12.52 4.07
CA GLN A 124 8.68 13.80 4.57
C GLN A 124 9.96 13.55 5.39
N ILE A 125 10.93 14.45 5.25
CA ILE A 125 12.19 14.44 6.01
C ILE A 125 11.95 15.22 7.30
#